data_AF-A0A2M7PB36-F1
#
_entry.id   AF-A0A2M7PB36-F1
#
_cell.length_a   1.000
_cell.length_b   1.000
_cell.length_c   1.000
_cell.angle_alpha   90.00
_cell.angle_beta   90.00
_cell.angle_gamma   90.00
#
_symmetry.space_group_name_H-M   'P 1'
#
loop_
_entity.id
_entity.type
_entity.pdbx_description
1 polymer ?
#
loop_
_entity_poly.entity_id
_entity_poly.type
_entity_poly.pdbx_seq_one_letter_code
_entity_poly.pdbx_strand_id
1 'polypeptide(L)'
;MNESVLCSAEKEGGTVPAETCRECGERYLRRQLALFNNALIVALGSKAKARAKGISGIIAVASPAPPGCNKKESRESWNIIPDKWNESF
;
A
#
# COMPACT_ATOMS: atom_id res chain seq x y z
N MET A 1 -1.05 5.66 -8.91
CA MET A 1 -0.72 4.40 -8.22
C MET A 1 0.79 4.37 -8.03
N ASN A 2 1.28 4.04 -6.84
CA ASN A 2 2.71 4.07 -6.51
C ASN A 2 3.10 2.74 -5.85
N GLU A 3 4.36 2.35 -6.01
CA GLU A 3 4.87 1.09 -5.49
C GLU A 3 5.60 1.27 -4.16
N SER A 4 5.45 0.29 -3.28
CA SER A 4 6.13 0.29 -1.97
C SER A 4 7.63 -0.04 -2.06
N VAL A 5 8.08 -0.56 -3.20
CA VAL A 5 9.49 -0.77 -3.57
C VAL A 5 9.65 -0.52 -5.06
N LEU A 6 10.76 0.08 -5.47
CA LEU A 6 11.02 0.38 -6.90
C LEU A 6 11.91 -0.66 -7.58
N CYS A 7 12.27 -1.73 -6.86
CA CYS A 7 13.04 -2.85 -7.38
C CYS A 7 12.17 -4.11 -7.40
N SER A 8 12.27 -4.88 -8.48
CA SER A 8 11.65 -6.20 -8.56
C SER A 8 12.36 -7.20 -7.64
N ALA A 9 11.63 -8.23 -7.21
CA ALA A 9 12.28 -9.40 -6.65
C ALA A 9 13.04 -10.14 -7.76
N GLU A 10 14.15 -10.82 -7.41
CA GLU A 10 14.96 -11.56 -8.40
C GLU A 10 14.21 -12.73 -9.04
N LYS A 11 13.19 -13.26 -8.34
CA LYS A 11 12.36 -14.36 -8.78
C LYS A 11 10.90 -14.01 -8.61
N GLU A 12 10.05 -14.54 -9.49
CA GLU A 12 8.60 -14.42 -9.37
C GLU A 12 8.11 -14.95 -8.02
N GLY A 13 7.17 -14.23 -7.40
CA GLY A 13 6.67 -14.54 -6.05
C GLY A 13 7.68 -14.29 -4.92
N GLY A 14 8.94 -13.99 -5.25
CA GLY A 14 10.01 -13.78 -4.30
C GLY A 14 9.86 -12.52 -3.43
N THR A 15 10.77 -12.40 -2.47
CA THR A 15 10.90 -11.24 -1.60
C THR A 15 12.01 -10.33 -2.12
N VAL A 16 11.81 -9.02 -1.96
CA VAL A 16 12.88 -8.04 -2.10
C VAL A 16 13.63 -7.99 -0.77
N PRO A 17 14.98 -7.90 -0.76
CA PRO A 17 15.75 -7.78 0.48
C PRO A 17 15.22 -6.68 1.39
N ALA A 18 15.27 -6.92 2.70
CA ALA A 18 14.69 -6.01 3.69
C ALA A 18 15.37 -4.64 3.68
N GLU A 19 16.69 -4.62 3.49
CA GLU A 19 17.47 -3.39 3.37
C GLU A 19 17.02 -2.55 2.16
N THR A 20 16.90 -3.18 0.98
CA THR A 20 16.36 -2.52 -0.23
C THR A 20 14.95 -2.00 -0.01
N CYS A 21 14.09 -2.75 0.69
CA CYS A 21 12.74 -2.29 1.02
C CYS A 21 12.77 -1.02 1.89
N ARG A 22 13.64 -0.99 2.91
CA ARG A 22 13.80 0.15 3.80
C ARG A 22 14.32 1.37 3.04
N GLU A 23 15.36 1.20 2.23
CA GLU A 23 15.91 2.28 1.41
C GLU A 23 14.88 2.82 0.41
N CYS A 24 14.08 1.95 -0.22
CA CYS A 24 12.99 2.40 -1.09
C CYS A 24 11.93 3.21 -0.32
N GLY A 25 11.57 2.73 0.88
CA GLY A 25 10.59 3.37 1.75
C GLY A 25 11.03 4.78 2.16
N GLU A 26 12.25 4.91 2.68
CA GLU A 26 12.77 6.19 3.19
C GLU A 26 13.12 7.16 2.06
N ARG A 27 13.76 6.68 0.98
CA ARG A 27 14.23 7.56 -0.10
C ARG A 27 13.10 8.02 -1.01
N TYR A 28 12.11 7.17 -1.28
CA TYR A 28 11.06 7.45 -2.27
C TYR A 28 9.67 7.52 -1.66
N LEU A 29 9.18 6.43 -1.06
CA LEU A 29 7.78 6.35 -0.64
C LEU A 29 7.41 7.47 0.33
N ARG A 30 8.21 7.68 1.38
CA ARG A 30 7.94 8.72 2.39
C ARG A 30 7.89 10.13 1.77
N ARG A 31 8.79 10.42 0.83
CA ARG A 31 8.84 11.71 0.13
C ARG A 31 7.66 11.88 -0.81
N GLN A 32 7.27 10.82 -1.52
CA GLN A 32 6.10 10.84 -2.40
C GLN A 32 4.82 11.08 -1.59
N LEU A 33 4.64 10.39 -0.46
CA LEU A 33 3.47 10.59 0.40
C LEU A 33 3.41 12.01 1.00
N ALA A 34 4.56 12.61 1.32
CA ALA A 34 4.63 13.99 1.82
C ALA A 34 4.18 15.05 0.80
N LEU A 35 4.06 14.71 -0.49
CA LEU A 35 3.50 15.61 -1.51
C LEU A 35 1.96 15.63 -1.49
N PHE A 36 1.33 14.68 -0.80
CA PHE A 36 -0.12 14.47 -0.83
C PHE A 36 -0.76 14.75 0.55
N ASN A 37 -0.62 15.98 1.04
CA ASN A 37 -1.05 16.36 2.40
C ASN A 37 -2.58 16.30 2.63
N ASN A 38 -3.37 16.38 1.56
CA ASN A 38 -4.85 16.32 1.60
C ASN A 38 -5.36 15.13 0.79
N ALA A 39 -4.68 13.99 0.84
CA ALA A 39 -5.10 12.79 0.12
C ALA A 39 -5.36 11.62 1.08
N LEU A 40 -6.35 10.82 0.72
CA LEU A 40 -6.54 9.52 1.33
C LEU A 40 -5.50 8.53 0.79
N ILE A 41 -4.61 8.04 1.66
CA ILE A 41 -3.58 7.08 1.27
C ILE A 41 -4.04 5.67 1.65
N VAL A 42 -4.09 4.78 0.65
CA VAL A 42 -4.53 3.39 0.81
C VAL A 42 -3.40 2.42 0.43
N ALA A 43 -3.01 1.55 1.35
CA ALA A 43 -2.05 0.47 1.12
C ALA A 43 -2.77 -0.83 0.71
N LEU A 44 -2.46 -1.33 -0.48
CA LEU A 44 -3.09 -2.50 -1.07
C LEU A 44 -2.29 -3.78 -0.78
N GLY A 45 -2.87 -4.67 0.03
CA GLY A 45 -2.31 -5.98 0.33
C GLY A 45 -1.25 -5.99 1.42
N SER A 46 -0.85 -7.21 1.81
CA SER A 46 -0.02 -7.47 3.00
C SER A 46 1.38 -6.86 2.89
N LYS A 47 1.97 -6.86 1.69
CA LYS A 47 3.31 -6.30 1.43
C LYS A 47 3.30 -4.78 1.59
N ALA A 48 2.33 -4.10 0.99
CA ALA A 48 2.20 -2.65 1.12
C ALA A 48 1.90 -2.25 2.58
N LYS A 49 0.99 -2.95 3.25
CA LYS A 49 0.70 -2.74 4.68
C LYS A 49 1.95 -2.86 5.55
N ALA A 50 2.74 -3.92 5.35
CA ALA A 50 3.96 -4.15 6.14
C ALA A 50 4.99 -3.03 5.93
N ARG A 51 5.14 -2.54 4.70
CA ARG A 51 6.11 -1.49 4.33
C ARG A 51 5.65 -0.08 4.72
N ALA A 52 4.34 0.13 4.83
CA ALA A 52 3.73 1.36 5.32
C ALA A 52 3.74 1.48 6.86
N LYS A 53 4.22 0.45 7.58
CA LYS A 53 4.25 0.45 9.04
C LYS A 53 5.07 1.64 9.56
N GLY A 54 4.48 2.44 10.44
CA GLY A 54 5.10 3.65 11.00
C GLY A 54 4.80 4.94 10.23
N ILE A 55 4.05 4.87 9.14
CA ILE A 55 3.50 6.05 8.45
C ILE A 55 2.05 6.23 8.89
N SER A 56 1.72 7.39 9.43
CA SER A 56 0.37 7.73 9.90
C SER A 56 -0.58 8.02 8.73
N GLY A 57 -1.89 7.83 8.96
CA GLY A 57 -2.92 8.20 7.98
C GLY A 57 -3.08 7.24 6.79
N ILE A 58 -2.47 6.05 6.84
CA ILE A 58 -2.60 5.04 5.81
C ILE A 58 -3.66 4.00 6.18
N ILE A 59 -4.61 3.78 5.27
CA ILE A 59 -5.61 2.72 5.38
C ILE A 59 -5.08 1.48 4.67
N ALA A 60 -4.98 0.36 5.38
CA ALA A 60 -4.58 -0.90 4.77
C ALA A 60 -5.82 -1.71 4.36
N VAL A 61 -5.87 -2.12 3.10
CA VAL A 61 -6.95 -2.96 2.55
C VAL A 61 -6.38 -4.14 1.77
N ALA A 62 -7.21 -5.11 1.43
CA ALA A 62 -6.78 -6.23 0.62
C ALA A 62 -6.38 -5.78 -0.80
N SER A 63 -5.43 -6.50 -1.40
CA SER A 63 -5.04 -6.24 -2.79
C SER A 63 -6.21 -6.51 -3.74
N PRO A 64 -6.38 -5.72 -4.81
CA PRO A 64 -7.19 -6.15 -5.93
C PRO A 64 -6.60 -7.46 -6.46
N ALA A 65 -7.42 -8.50 -6.50
CA ALA A 65 -7.05 -9.78 -7.07
C ALA A 65 -7.46 -9.81 -8.55
N PRO A 66 -6.73 -10.55 -9.40
CA PRO A 66 -7.20 -10.79 -10.77
C PRO A 66 -8.55 -11.53 -10.77
N PRO A 67 -9.33 -11.44 -11.87
CA PRO A 67 -10.58 -12.18 -12.02
C PRO A 67 -10.40 -13.67 -11.68
N GLY A 68 -11.29 -14.22 -10.85
CA GLY A 68 -11.21 -15.62 -10.39
C GLY A 68 -10.45 -15.85 -9.08
N CYS A 69 -9.70 -14.86 -8.57
CA CYS A 69 -9.03 -14.90 -7.26
C CYS A 69 -9.66 -13.95 -6.23
N ASN A 70 -10.85 -13.42 -6.52
CA ASN A 70 -11.57 -12.49 -5.68
C ASN A 70 -12.14 -13.20 -4.45
N LYS A 71 -11.41 -13.09 -3.33
CA LYS A 71 -11.95 -13.42 -2.01
C LYS A 71 -13.00 -12.37 -1.61
N LYS A 72 -14.13 -12.79 -1.05
CA LYS A 72 -15.22 -11.88 -0.67
C LYS A 72 -14.73 -10.87 0.38
N GLU A 73 -13.90 -11.34 1.29
CA GLU A 73 -13.26 -10.58 2.37
C GLU A 73 -12.37 -9.46 1.82
N SER A 74 -11.77 -9.66 0.63
CA SER A 74 -10.98 -8.63 -0.02
C SER A 74 -11.83 -7.42 -0.40
N ARG A 75 -13.04 -7.67 -0.93
CA ARG A 75 -13.96 -6.60 -1.34
C ARG A 75 -14.55 -5.87 -0.13
N GLU A 76 -14.89 -6.60 0.93
CA GLU A 76 -15.42 -6.01 2.17
C GLU A 76 -14.42 -5.04 2.80
N SER A 77 -13.12 -5.33 2.71
CA SER A 77 -12.07 -4.43 3.23
C SER A 77 -12.04 -3.06 2.55
N TRP A 78 -12.65 -2.89 1.38
CA TRP A 78 -12.65 -1.62 0.63
C TRP A 78 -13.80 -0.70 1.04
N ASN A 79 -14.81 -1.21 1.73
CA ASN A 79 -16.01 -0.44 2.09
C ASN A 79 -15.72 0.71 3.05
N ILE A 80 -14.58 0.68 3.76
CA ILE A 80 -14.14 1.78 4.63
C ILE A 80 -13.60 2.99 3.86
N ILE A 81 -13.21 2.81 2.59
CA ILE A 81 -12.55 3.86 1.80
C ILE A 81 -13.49 5.05 1.55
N PRO A 82 -14.76 4.87 1.10
CA PRO A 82 -15.69 5.98 0.93
C PRO A 82 -15.95 6.76 2.23
N ASP A 83 -16.12 6.08 3.36
CA ASP A 83 -16.36 6.73 4.64
C ASP A 83 -15.16 7.61 5.04
N LYS A 84 -13.95 7.08 4.91
CA LYS A 84 -12.71 7.81 5.22
C LYS A 84 -12.41 8.94 4.24
N TRP A 85 -12.85 8.81 3.00
CA TRP A 85 -12.79 9.90 2.03
C TRP A 85 -13.64 11.09 2.48
N ASN A 86 -14.86 10.82 2.93
CA ASN A 86 -15.79 11.86 3.40
C ASN A 86 -15.34 12.54 4.71
N GLU A 87 -14.54 11.87 5.55
CA GLU A 87 -13.94 12.47 6.75
C GLU A 87 -12.73 13.38 6.42
N SER A 88 -12.16 13.26 5.22
CA SER A 88 -10.91 13.93 4.84
C SER A 88 -11.12 15.31 4.17
N PHE A 89 -12.38 15.70 3.92
CA PHE A 89 -12.79 16.95 3.25
C PHE A 89 -14.08 17.50 3.86
#